data_AF-A0A1D6IFF0-F1
#
_entry.id   AF-A0A1D6IFF0-F1
#
_cell.length_a   1.000
_cell.length_b   1.000
_cell.length_c   1.000
_cell.angle_alpha   90.00
_cell.angle_beta   90.00
_cell.angle_gamma   90.00
#
_symmetry.space_group_name_H-M   'P 1'
#
loop_
_entity.id
_entity.type
_entity.pdbx_description
1 polymer ?
#
loop_
_entity_poly.entity_id
_entity_poly.type
_entity_poly.pdbx_seq_one_letter_code
_entity_poly.pdbx_strand_id
1 'polypeptide(L)'
;MAFEKIKVSNPIIEMDGDEMTRVFWQSIKDKLIFPFLDLDIKYYDLGILHGEATDDKVTVEAAEATLKYNVAIKCATITPGETRRTYEARLVAIYRHVREDGVEGQPISVSTEQFASHE
;
A
#
# COMPACT_ATOMS: atom_id res chain seq x y z
N MET A 1 -19.33 29.31 0.87
CA MET A 1 -19.82 27.96 0.52
C MET A 1 -18.90 26.97 1.22
N ALA A 2 -19.45 25.95 1.87
CA ALA A 2 -18.63 24.87 2.43
C ALA A 2 -17.92 24.16 1.27
N PHE A 3 -16.63 23.84 1.42
CA PHE A 3 -15.89 23.07 0.43
C PHE A 3 -16.47 21.66 0.36
N GLU A 4 -16.99 21.27 -0.80
CA GLU A 4 -17.50 19.91 -1.03
C GLU A 4 -16.33 18.99 -1.40
N LYS A 5 -16.19 17.87 -0.68
CA LYS A 5 -15.10 16.91 -0.91
C LYS A 5 -15.30 16.19 -2.24
N ILE A 6 -14.20 15.90 -2.93
CA ILE A 6 -14.21 15.11 -4.16
C ILE A 6 -14.49 13.65 -3.79
N LYS A 7 -15.57 13.10 -4.32
CA LYS A 7 -15.93 11.68 -4.13
C LYS A 7 -15.12 10.79 -5.04
N VAL A 8 -14.45 9.80 -4.47
CA VAL A 8 -13.76 8.75 -5.24
C VAL A 8 -14.66 7.52 -5.27
N SER A 9 -14.94 7.03 -6.48
CA SER A 9 -15.90 5.93 -6.71
C SER A 9 -15.38 4.56 -6.31
N ASN A 10 -14.09 4.30 -6.54
CA ASN A 10 -13.48 3.00 -6.29
C ASN A 10 -12.76 2.99 -4.93
N PRO A 11 -12.94 1.92 -4.13
CA PRO A 11 -12.19 1.77 -2.90
C PRO A 11 -10.69 1.67 -3.17
N ILE A 12 -9.89 2.16 -2.23
CA ILE A 12 -8.43 2.04 -2.26
C ILE A 12 -7.95 1.17 -1.11
N ILE A 13 -6.87 0.43 -1.36
CA ILE A 13 -6.20 -0.35 -0.32
C ILE A 13 -5.16 0.53 0.37
N GLU A 14 -5.22 0.61 1.68
CA GLU A 14 -4.20 1.24 2.52
C GLU A 14 -3.42 0.15 3.25
N MET A 15 -2.13 0.06 2.96
CA MET A 15 -1.17 -0.80 3.66
C MET A 15 -0.31 0.08 4.57
N ASP A 16 -0.63 0.10 5.85
CA ASP A 16 0.09 0.89 6.85
C ASP A 16 1.46 0.27 7.16
N GLY A 17 2.36 1.09 7.67
CA GLY A 17 3.77 0.76 7.84
C GLY A 17 4.26 0.88 9.28
N ASP A 18 5.57 1.08 9.43
CA ASP A 18 6.25 1.10 10.72
C ASP A 18 6.86 2.47 11.07
N GLU A 19 7.21 2.62 12.35
CA GLU A 19 8.00 3.71 12.92
C GLU A 19 7.49 5.12 12.55
N MET A 20 8.40 5.99 12.10
CA MET A 20 8.11 7.38 11.77
C MET A 20 7.22 7.50 10.54
N THR A 21 7.28 6.54 9.62
CA THR A 21 6.51 6.61 8.37
C THR A 21 5.01 6.47 8.63
N ARG A 22 4.60 5.63 9.58
CA ARG A 22 3.21 5.53 10.07
C ARG A 22 2.68 6.85 10.63
N VAL A 23 3.50 7.54 11.43
CA VAL A 23 3.13 8.84 12.03
C VAL A 23 3.01 9.93 10.96
N PHE A 24 3.97 10.00 10.03
CA PHE A 24 3.92 10.94 8.93
C PHE A 24 2.74 10.66 7.99
N TRP A 25 2.46 9.40 7.72
CA TRP A 25 1.34 8.99 6.86
C TRP A 25 0.00 9.46 7.41
N GLN A 26 -0.24 9.28 8.71
CA GLN A 26 -1.43 9.82 9.36
C GLN A 26 -1.52 11.34 9.21
N SER A 27 -0.41 12.06 9.42
CA SER A 27 -0.35 13.52 9.25
C SER A 27 -0.65 13.97 7.81
N ILE A 28 -0.17 13.23 6.81
CA ILE A 28 -0.46 13.49 5.39
C ILE A 28 -1.95 13.27 5.11
N LYS A 29 -2.53 12.15 5.56
CA LYS A 29 -3.95 11.86 5.38
C LYS A 29 -4.83 12.98 5.96
N ASP A 30 -4.55 13.37 7.20
CA ASP A 30 -5.37 14.35 7.92
C ASP A 30 -5.27 15.78 7.35
N LYS A 31 -4.08 16.18 6.86
CA LYS A 31 -3.85 17.55 6.39
C LYS A 31 -4.05 17.72 4.89
N LEU A 32 -3.75 16.69 4.11
CA LEU A 32 -3.60 16.81 2.66
C LEU A 32 -4.58 15.94 1.85
N ILE A 33 -5.24 14.96 2.49
CA ILE A 33 -6.13 14.02 1.78
C ILE A 33 -7.58 14.16 2.25
N PHE A 34 -7.87 13.81 3.50
CA PHE A 34 -9.23 13.80 4.06
C PHE A 34 -9.96 15.15 4.10
N PRO A 35 -9.29 16.31 4.15
CA PRO A 35 -9.99 17.59 3.99
C PRO A 35 -10.58 17.77 2.59
N PHE A 36 -10.02 17.09 1.57
CA PHE A 36 -10.32 17.33 0.17
C PHE A 36 -11.02 16.16 -0.53
N LEU A 37 -10.77 14.92 -0.08
CA LEU A 37 -11.28 13.69 -0.69
C LEU A 37 -12.21 12.94 0.27
N ASP A 38 -13.27 12.37 -0.29
CA ASP A 38 -14.13 11.36 0.34
C ASP A 38 -13.77 9.99 -0.25
N LEU A 39 -13.15 9.14 0.58
CA LEU A 39 -12.49 7.90 0.17
C LEU A 39 -13.07 6.71 0.94
N ASP A 40 -13.41 5.63 0.22
CA ASP A 40 -13.59 4.30 0.84
C ASP A 40 -12.22 3.61 0.93
N ILE A 41 -11.70 3.47 2.15
CA ILE A 41 -10.38 2.89 2.41
C ILE A 41 -10.54 1.50 3.03
N LYS A 42 -9.92 0.50 2.41
CA LYS A 42 -9.74 -0.83 3.01
C LYS A 42 -8.34 -0.90 3.63
N TYR A 43 -8.30 -0.93 4.96
CA TYR A 43 -7.09 -0.79 5.75
C TYR A 43 -6.48 -2.15 6.10
N TYR A 44 -5.16 -2.25 5.97
CA TYR A 44 -4.33 -3.40 6.34
C TYR A 44 -3.10 -2.88 7.09
N ASP A 45 -2.88 -3.35 8.32
CA ASP A 45 -1.68 -3.01 9.10
C ASP A 45 -0.54 -3.98 8.74
N LEU A 46 0.44 -3.55 7.96
CA LEU A 46 1.61 -4.37 7.64
C LEU A 46 2.78 -4.10 8.60
N GLY A 47 2.52 -3.43 9.72
CA GLY A 47 3.52 -3.22 10.75
C GLY A 47 4.04 -4.55 11.31
N ILE A 48 5.32 -4.58 11.68
CA ILE A 48 6.04 -5.82 12.03
C ILE A 48 5.33 -6.68 13.07
N LEU A 49 4.78 -6.06 14.12
CA LEU A 49 4.07 -6.77 15.19
C LEU A 49 2.78 -7.42 14.70
N HIS A 50 2.08 -6.79 13.76
CA HIS A 50 0.85 -7.34 13.19
C HIS A 50 1.17 -8.41 12.14
N GLY A 51 2.22 -8.21 11.35
CA GLY A 51 2.77 -9.21 10.45
C GLY A 51 3.14 -10.50 11.20
N GLU A 52 3.91 -10.40 12.29
CA GLU A 52 4.26 -11.55 13.13
C GLU A 52 3.04 -12.20 13.77
N ALA A 53 2.10 -11.42 14.31
CA ALA A 53 0.89 -11.94 14.93
C ALA A 53 -0.02 -12.69 13.94
N THR A 54 0.05 -12.36 12.65
CA THR A 54 -0.76 -12.97 11.59
C THR A 54 -0.01 -14.02 10.77
N ASP A 55 1.24 -14.35 11.14
CA ASP A 55 2.10 -15.24 10.34
C ASP A 55 2.20 -14.75 8.87
N ASP A 56 2.36 -13.44 8.71
CA ASP A 56 2.43 -12.68 7.45
C ASP A 56 1.18 -12.79 6.53
N LYS A 57 0.06 -13.35 7.03
CA LYS A 57 -1.19 -13.48 6.27
C LYS A 57 -1.77 -12.12 5.87
N VAL A 58 -1.63 -11.10 6.73
CA VAL A 58 -2.11 -9.74 6.42
C VAL A 58 -1.51 -9.18 5.13
N THR A 59 -0.24 -9.52 4.85
CA THR A 59 0.46 -9.07 3.65
C THR A 59 -0.13 -9.70 2.39
N VAL A 60 -0.49 -10.98 2.46
CA VAL A 60 -1.13 -11.72 1.37
C VAL A 60 -2.55 -11.19 1.13
N GLU A 61 -3.34 -11.03 2.19
CA GLU A 61 -4.70 -10.48 2.09
C GLU A 61 -4.71 -9.06 1.50
N ALA A 62 -3.74 -8.23 1.88
CA ALA A 62 -3.59 -6.90 1.32
C ALA A 62 -3.24 -6.94 -0.19
N ALA A 63 -2.39 -7.90 -0.62
CA ALA A 63 -2.07 -8.10 -2.03
C ALA A 63 -3.29 -8.60 -2.84
N GLU A 64 -4.07 -9.54 -2.30
CA GLU A 64 -5.31 -10.02 -2.90
C GLU A 64 -6.38 -8.93 -2.99
N ALA A 65 -6.48 -8.07 -1.97
CA ALA A 65 -7.35 -6.91 -2.01
C ALA A 65 -6.88 -5.92 -3.10
N THR A 66 -5.57 -5.72 -3.23
CA THR A 66 -5.01 -4.86 -4.28
C THR A 66 -5.32 -5.38 -5.68
N LEU A 67 -5.24 -6.70 -5.89
CA LEU A 67 -5.70 -7.36 -7.12
C LEU A 67 -7.17 -7.05 -7.43
N LYS A 68 -8.02 -7.04 -6.41
CA LYS A 68 -9.45 -6.81 -6.57
C LYS A 68 -9.80 -5.34 -6.84
N TYR A 69 -9.12 -4.41 -6.17
CA TYR A 69 -9.46 -2.98 -6.20
C TYR A 69 -8.51 -2.14 -7.07
N ASN A 70 -7.47 -2.75 -7.64
CA ASN A 70 -6.48 -2.22 -8.59
C ASN A 70 -5.56 -1.11 -8.08
N VAL A 71 -5.91 -0.42 -6.99
CA VAL A 71 -5.12 0.71 -6.47
C VAL A 71 -4.84 0.48 -4.99
N ALA A 72 -3.57 0.59 -4.64
CA ALA A 72 -3.09 0.52 -3.27
C ALA A 72 -2.09 1.62 -2.96
N ILE A 73 -2.03 2.01 -1.70
CA ILE A 73 -1.00 2.88 -1.14
C ILE A 73 -0.31 2.09 -0.04
N LYS A 74 1.02 2.04 -0.09
CA LYS A 74 1.82 1.30 0.89
C LYS A 74 2.82 2.21 1.58
N CYS A 75 2.84 2.17 2.90
CA CYS A 75 3.88 2.76 3.73
C CYS A 75 5.08 1.82 3.91
N ALA A 76 6.21 2.40 4.31
CA ALA A 76 7.43 1.62 4.53
C ALA A 76 7.26 0.70 5.74
N THR A 77 7.67 -0.55 5.59
CA THR A 77 7.55 -1.61 6.61
C THR A 77 8.95 -2.12 6.98
N ILE A 78 9.14 -2.55 8.22
CA ILE A 78 10.38 -3.20 8.67
C ILE A 78 10.42 -4.64 8.14
N THR A 79 11.52 -5.03 7.51
CA THR A 79 11.80 -6.44 7.20
C THR A 79 12.57 -7.08 8.38
N PRO A 80 12.07 -8.16 9.00
CA PRO A 80 12.77 -8.82 10.11
C PRO A 80 14.05 -9.54 9.63
N GLY A 81 15.19 -9.24 10.27
CA GLY A 81 16.48 -9.90 10.07
C GLY A 81 17.46 -9.54 11.21
N GLU A 82 18.48 -10.39 11.49
CA GLU A 82 19.33 -10.35 12.70
C GLU A 82 20.07 -9.03 12.96
N THR A 83 20.21 -8.15 11.98
CA THR A 83 20.65 -6.77 12.22
C THR A 83 20.08 -5.88 11.13
N ARG A 84 18.82 -5.45 11.30
CA ARG A 84 18.23 -4.20 10.77
C ARG A 84 18.84 -3.74 9.43
N ARG A 85 18.88 -4.61 8.41
CA ARG A 85 19.40 -4.26 7.08
C ARG A 85 18.28 -3.55 6.32
N THR A 86 18.35 -2.23 6.40
CA THR A 86 18.17 -1.29 5.29
C THR A 86 17.57 -1.86 3.99
N TYR A 87 16.47 -1.21 3.58
CA TYR A 87 15.92 -1.12 2.23
C TYR A 87 14.95 -2.23 1.78
N GLU A 88 13.71 -1.77 1.53
CA GLU A 88 12.73 -2.23 0.55
C GLU A 88 12.87 -3.65 -0.03
N ALA A 89 11.91 -4.55 0.27
CA ALA A 89 11.27 -5.43 -0.74
C ALA A 89 10.40 -6.52 -0.09
N ARG A 90 9.09 -6.33 -0.17
CA ARG A 90 8.10 -7.39 -0.46
C ARG A 90 6.86 -6.71 -1.03
N LEU A 91 7.04 -6.11 -2.21
CA LEU A 91 5.94 -5.59 -3.03
C LEU A 91 5.80 -6.53 -4.22
N VAL A 92 4.73 -7.32 -4.25
CA VAL A 92 4.30 -7.96 -5.50
C VAL A 92 3.65 -6.86 -6.32
N ALA A 93 4.28 -6.49 -7.44
CA ALA A 93 3.69 -5.57 -8.40
C ALA A 93 2.38 -6.15 -8.92
N ILE A 94 1.27 -5.43 -8.74
CA ILE A 94 -0.01 -5.82 -9.34
C ILE A 94 -0.63 -4.61 -10.03
N TYR A 95 -0.55 -4.66 -11.35
CA TYR A 95 -1.25 -3.77 -12.27
C TYR A 95 -2.64 -4.30 -12.57
N ARG A 96 -3.62 -3.40 -12.68
CA ARG A 96 -4.37 -3.25 -13.94
C ARG A 96 -5.09 -1.90 -14.00
N HIS A 97 -4.44 -0.89 -14.58
CA HIS A 97 -5.18 0.21 -15.21
C HIS A 97 -4.92 0.16 -16.70
N VAL A 98 -5.81 -0.51 -17.43
CA VAL A 98 -5.88 -0.40 -18.88
C VAL A 98 -6.53 0.95 -19.16
N ARG A 99 -5.78 1.88 -19.74
CA ARG A 99 -6.34 3.13 -20.26
C ARG A 99 -7.35 2.78 -21.39
N GLU A 100 -8.36 3.62 -21.64
CA GLU A 100 -9.38 3.37 -22.67
C GLU A 100 -8.80 3.19 -24.10
N ASP A 101 -7.54 3.58 -24.31
CA ASP A 101 -6.76 3.43 -25.54
C ASP A 101 -6.03 2.06 -25.65
N GLY A 102 -6.19 1.17 -24.67
CA GLY A 102 -5.54 -0.14 -24.62
C GLY A 102 -4.06 -0.10 -24.25
N VAL A 103 -3.50 1.05 -23.86
CA VAL A 103 -2.10 1.18 -23.48
C VAL A 103 -1.92 0.96 -21.99
N GLU A 104 -1.11 -0.04 -21.64
CA GLU A 104 -0.75 -0.35 -20.26
C GLU A 104 0.12 0.78 -19.69
N GLY A 105 -0.32 1.39 -18.58
CA GLY A 105 0.41 2.48 -17.93
C GLY A 105 1.76 2.00 -17.38
N GLN A 106 2.82 2.77 -17.59
CA GLN A 106 4.13 2.44 -17.02
C GLN A 106 4.12 2.55 -15.48
N PRO A 107 4.84 1.66 -14.78
CA PRO A 107 4.98 1.74 -13.33
C PRO A 107 5.65 3.03 -12.89
N ILE A 108 5.12 3.60 -11.81
CA ILE A 108 5.78 4.67 -11.05
C ILE A 108 6.73 4.13 -9.97
N SER A 109 6.66 2.83 -9.64
CA SER A 109 7.67 2.11 -8.85
C SER A 109 7.62 0.60 -9.15
N VAL A 110 8.80 -0.03 -9.23
CA VAL A 110 8.98 -1.48 -9.46
C VAL A 110 10.03 -1.95 -8.46
N SER A 111 9.77 -2.98 -7.65
CA SER A 111 10.85 -3.60 -6.88
C SER A 111 11.74 -4.40 -7.82
N THR A 112 13.05 -4.11 -7.82
CA THR A 112 14.03 -4.68 -8.74
C THR A 112 14.56 -6.06 -8.35
N GLU A 113 14.03 -6.71 -7.31
CA GLU A 113 14.52 -8.03 -6.88
C GLU A 113 13.60 -9.16 -7.35
N GLN A 114 14.19 -10.09 -8.12
CA GLN A 114 13.55 -11.34 -8.53
C GLN A 114 13.19 -12.17 -7.30
N PHE A 115 11.98 -12.74 -7.31
CA PHE A 115 11.58 -13.78 -6.37
C PHE A 115 12.66 -14.87 -6.32
N ALA A 116 13.43 -14.92 -5.23
CA ALA A 116 14.25 -16.09 -4.94
C ALA A 116 13.27 -17.23 -4.63
N SER A 117 13.03 -18.09 -5.64
CA SER A 117 12.39 -19.39 -5.44
C SER A 117 13.29 -20.19 -4.51
N HIS A 118 12.83 -20.46 -3.30
CA HIS A 118 13.44 -21.47 -2.45
C HIS A 118 12.66 -22.78 -2.63
N GLU A 119 13.37 -23.77 -3.19
CA GLU A 119 13.15 -25.21 -2.93
C GLU A 119 13.17 -25.52 -1.43
#